data_AF-A0A822HDP9-F1
#
_entry.id   AF-A0A822HDP9-F1
#
_cell.length_a   1.000
_cell.length_b   1.000
_cell.length_c   1.000
_cell.angle_alpha   90.00
_cell.angle_beta   90.00
_cell.angle_gamma   90.00
#
_symmetry.space_group_name_H-M   'P 1'
#
loop_
_entity.id
_entity.type
_entity.pdbx_description
1 polymer ?
#
loop_
_entity_poly.entity_id
_entity_poly.type
_entity_poly.pdbx_seq_one_letter_code
_entity_poly.pdbx_strand_id
1 'polypeptide(L)'
;MVSNRPEIHSRDYHFCFDTADGKEQIGYIRPIWLDKCDEVLPSAEEWTTCIRLPIQRGSRLEENFDNIQAKLLLFLNRLRRIEIVGQLSSATTSDRSRIFTRIDHADGKIIELQETTTNGTVTTNLWLVVSILNEFQDEMTLF
;
A
#
# COMPACT_ATOMS: atom_id res chain seq x y z
N MET A 1 -5.04 -9.12 14.58
CA MET A 1 -4.28 -7.93 14.17
C MET A 1 -2.89 -8.38 13.72
N VAL A 2 -2.25 -7.68 12.79
CA VAL A 2 -0.93 -8.08 12.24
C VAL A 2 0.22 -7.75 13.20
N SER A 3 0.09 -6.66 13.98
CA SER A 3 1.05 -6.23 14.98
C SER A 3 0.34 -5.65 16.19
N ASN A 4 0.93 -5.79 17.38
CA ASN A 4 0.52 -5.09 18.61
C ASN A 4 1.34 -3.82 18.85
N ARG A 5 2.36 -3.57 18.01
CA ARG A 5 3.26 -2.43 18.12
C ARG A 5 3.54 -1.80 16.75
N PRO A 6 2.51 -1.33 16.02
CA PRO A 6 2.73 -0.62 14.76
C PRO A 6 3.48 0.68 14.98
N GLU A 7 4.33 1.04 14.03
CA GLU A 7 5.15 2.25 14.05
C GLU A 7 4.94 3.05 12.78
N ILE A 8 4.97 4.37 12.89
CA ILE A 8 4.82 5.30 11.79
C ILE A 8 6.00 6.25 11.81
N HIS A 9 6.69 6.34 10.67
CA HIS A 9 7.80 7.24 10.44
C HIS A 9 7.46 8.12 9.24
N SER A 10 7.51 9.43 9.38
CA SER A 10 7.32 10.36 8.27
C SER A 10 8.21 11.58 8.47
N ARG A 11 9.27 11.67 7.67
CA ARG A 11 10.34 12.67 7.85
C ARG A 11 10.84 12.64 9.30
N ASP A 12 10.73 13.75 10.02
CA ASP A 12 11.20 13.93 11.40
C ASP A 12 10.19 13.44 12.46
N TYR A 13 9.05 12.89 12.06
CA TYR A 13 8.01 12.41 12.98
C TYR A 13 8.04 10.89 13.11
N HIS A 14 8.27 10.41 14.33
CA HIS A 14 8.34 8.99 14.64
C HIS A 14 7.52 8.67 15.89
N PHE A 15 6.55 7.77 15.75
CA PHE A 15 5.77 7.32 16.88
C PHE A 15 5.27 5.88 16.68
N CYS A 16 4.99 5.20 17.78
CA CYS A 16 4.37 3.89 17.78
C CYS A 16 3.08 3.89 18.59
N PHE A 17 2.29 2.84 18.41
CA PHE A 17 1.16 2.51 19.27
C PHE A 17 1.48 1.19 19.93
N ASP A 18 1.40 1.10 21.26
CA ASP A 18 1.67 -0.16 21.98
C ASP A 18 0.42 -0.64 22.69
N THR A 19 -0.07 -1.82 22.30
CA THR A 19 -1.23 -2.47 22.92
C THR A 19 -0.88 -3.76 23.64
N ALA A 20 0.40 -4.11 23.79
CA ALA A 20 0.80 -5.42 24.34
C ALA A 20 0.39 -5.59 25.81
N ASP A 21 0.53 -4.53 26.61
CA ASP A 21 0.32 -4.56 28.05
C ASP A 21 -0.99 -3.88 28.51
N GLY A 22 -1.81 -3.36 27.58
CA GLY A 22 -3.05 -2.64 27.88
C GLY A 22 -2.90 -1.32 28.64
N LYS A 23 -1.70 -0.96 29.10
CA LYS A 23 -1.40 0.25 29.89
C LYS A 23 -1.76 1.54 29.14
N GLU A 24 -1.62 1.54 27.83
CA GLU A 24 -1.90 2.69 26.96
C GLU A 24 -3.36 2.72 26.46
N GLN A 25 -4.21 1.79 26.91
CA GLN A 25 -5.58 1.63 26.44
C GLN A 25 -6.58 2.28 27.41
N ILE A 26 -6.56 3.61 27.46
CA ILE A 26 -7.47 4.43 28.28
C ILE A 26 -8.68 4.92 27.46
N GLY A 27 -9.46 3.99 26.92
CA GLY A 27 -10.59 4.28 26.02
C GLY A 27 -10.19 4.69 24.59
N TYR A 28 -8.91 4.99 24.37
CA TYR A 28 -8.22 5.12 23.09
C TYR A 28 -6.76 4.69 23.27
N ILE A 29 -6.06 4.42 22.17
CA ILE A 29 -4.63 4.07 22.21
C ILE A 29 -3.83 5.36 22.00
N ARG A 30 -2.98 5.72 22.96
CA ARG A 30 -2.13 6.91 22.88
C ARG A 30 -0.88 6.64 22.03
N PRO A 31 -0.49 7.55 21.11
CA PRO A 31 0.78 7.44 20.41
C PRO A 31 1.96 7.72 21.35
N ILE A 32 3.03 6.95 21.20
CA ILE A 32 4.29 7.08 21.94
C ILE A 32 5.33 7.62 20.96
N TRP A 33 5.89 8.80 21.24
CA TRP A 33 6.97 9.38 20.45
C TRP A 33 8.25 8.55 20.59
N LEU A 34 8.95 8.35 19.48
CA LEU A 34 10.24 7.66 19.43
C LEU A 34 11.34 8.68 19.13
N ASP A 35 12.42 8.66 19.91
CA ASP A 35 13.56 9.57 19.71
C ASP A 35 14.33 9.27 18.41
N LYS A 36 14.25 8.02 17.93
CA LYS A 36 14.86 7.52 16.68
C LYS A 36 14.17 6.24 16.23
N CYS A 37 14.32 5.90 14.95
CA CYS A 37 14.03 4.53 14.50
C CYS A 37 15.21 3.63 14.87
N ASP A 38 14.93 2.51 15.55
CA ASP A 38 15.97 1.57 16.02
C ASP A 38 16.57 0.71 14.89
N GLU A 39 15.89 0.63 13.74
CA GLU A 39 16.35 -0.11 12.56
C GLU A 39 16.72 0.84 11.42
N VAL A 40 17.61 0.36 10.55
CA VAL A 40 17.97 1.07 9.32
C VAL A 40 16.74 1.04 8.40
N LEU A 41 15.96 2.12 8.43
CA LEU A 41 14.95 2.38 7.43
C LEU A 41 15.62 2.50 6.05
N PRO A 42 14.88 2.28 4.95
CA PRO A 42 15.36 2.67 3.62
C PRO A 42 15.81 4.13 3.65
N SER A 43 16.61 4.57 2.69
CA SER A 43 17.11 5.96 2.72
C SER A 43 15.93 6.93 2.82
N ALA A 44 16.03 7.97 3.66
CA ALA A 44 14.97 8.98 3.79
C ALA A 44 14.67 9.70 2.46
N GLU A 45 15.57 9.59 1.48
CA GLU A 45 15.37 10.07 0.11
C GLU A 45 14.42 9.18 -0.71
N GLU A 46 14.20 7.93 -0.28
CA GLU A 46 13.42 6.90 -0.99
C GLU A 46 11.97 6.83 -0.51
N TRP A 47 11.61 7.45 0.63
CA TRP A 47 10.26 7.38 1.19
C TRP A 47 9.81 8.68 1.87
N THR A 48 8.52 8.98 1.78
CA THR A 48 7.88 10.10 2.52
C THR A 48 7.28 9.65 3.84
N THR A 49 6.69 8.45 3.85
CA THR A 49 6.08 7.82 5.02
C THR A 49 6.37 6.32 4.99
N CYS A 50 6.84 5.78 6.10
CA CYS A 50 7.06 4.37 6.34
C CYS A 50 6.16 3.91 7.50
N ILE A 51 5.43 2.81 7.30
CA ILE A 51 4.64 2.17 8.34
C ILE A 51 5.27 0.81 8.61
N ARG A 52 5.76 0.60 9.84
CA ARG A 52 6.37 -0.65 10.27
C ARG A 52 5.36 -1.45 11.07
N LEU A 53 5.17 -2.71 10.68
CA LEU A 53 4.25 -3.63 11.34
C LEU A 53 5.02 -4.88 11.80
N PRO A 54 5.64 -4.87 12.99
CA PRO A 54 6.29 -6.05 13.53
C PRO A 54 5.33 -7.24 13.60
N ILE A 55 5.59 -8.25 12.78
CA ILE A 55 4.68 -9.37 12.55
C ILE A 55 4.70 -10.31 13.77
N GLN A 56 3.52 -10.74 14.23
CA GLN A 56 3.41 -11.77 15.26
C GLN A 56 3.88 -13.13 14.73
N ARG A 57 4.57 -13.90 15.58
CA ARG A 57 5.02 -15.26 15.22
C ARG A 57 3.82 -16.12 14.76
N GLY A 58 4.01 -16.84 13.65
CA GLY A 58 2.98 -17.72 13.09
C GLY A 58 1.98 -17.04 12.15
N SER A 59 2.15 -15.77 11.81
CA SER A 59 1.32 -15.14 10.77
C SER A 59 1.59 -15.78 9.40
N ARG A 60 0.52 -15.97 8.60
CA ARG A 60 0.60 -16.40 7.19
C ARG A 60 0.49 -15.22 6.22
N LEU A 61 0.99 -14.05 6.63
CA LEU A 61 0.82 -12.80 5.86
C LEU A 61 1.44 -12.90 4.46
N GLU A 62 2.52 -13.66 4.31
CA GLU A 62 3.21 -13.89 3.04
C GLU A 62 2.27 -14.42 1.94
N GLU A 63 1.39 -15.36 2.28
CA GLU A 63 0.42 -15.95 1.35
C GLU A 63 -0.60 -14.92 0.85
N ASN A 64 -0.87 -13.87 1.63
CA ASN A 64 -1.80 -12.82 1.23
C ASN A 64 -1.22 -11.89 0.16
N PHE A 65 0.10 -11.72 0.09
CA PHE A 65 0.73 -10.87 -0.93
C PHE A 65 0.66 -11.48 -2.33
N ASP A 66 0.62 -12.81 -2.44
CA ASP A 66 0.40 -13.49 -3.72
C ASP A 66 -0.99 -13.18 -4.30
N ASN A 67 -1.99 -12.93 -3.44
CA ASN A 67 -3.35 -12.60 -3.85
C ASN A 67 -3.53 -11.16 -4.36
N ILE A 68 -2.52 -10.30 -4.22
CA ILE A 68 -2.59 -8.93 -4.73
C ILE A 68 -2.47 -8.97 -6.27
N GLN A 69 -3.36 -8.26 -6.95
CA GLN A 69 -3.43 -8.19 -8.41
C GLN A 69 -3.32 -6.74 -8.89
N ALA A 70 -2.75 -6.54 -10.08
CA ALA A 70 -2.64 -5.22 -10.72
C ALA A 70 -3.99 -4.49 -10.85
N LYS A 71 -5.10 -5.24 -10.96
CA LYS A 71 -6.47 -4.70 -11.04
C LYS A 71 -6.85 -3.81 -9.86
N LEU A 72 -6.20 -3.96 -8.70
CA LEU A 72 -6.41 -3.07 -7.56
C LEU A 72 -6.20 -1.60 -7.94
N LEU A 73 -5.23 -1.30 -8.81
CA LEU A 73 -4.92 0.06 -9.26
C LEU A 73 -6.06 0.71 -10.07
N LEU A 74 -7.01 -0.05 -10.60
CA LEU A 74 -8.20 0.51 -11.27
C LEU A 74 -9.07 1.32 -10.30
N PHE A 75 -9.08 0.91 -9.03
CA PHE A 75 -9.93 1.48 -7.99
C PHE A 75 -9.20 2.54 -7.14
N LEU A 76 -7.90 2.76 -7.40
CA LEU A 76 -7.09 3.75 -6.68
C LEU A 76 -6.88 4.98 -7.54
N ASN A 77 -7.47 6.11 -7.14
CA ASN A 77 -7.45 7.34 -7.94
C ASN A 77 -6.06 7.98 -8.06
N ARG A 78 -5.24 7.88 -7.01
CA ARG A 78 -3.93 8.56 -6.94
C ARG A 78 -2.74 7.61 -6.99
N LEU A 79 -2.92 6.36 -6.54
CA LEU A 79 -1.82 5.40 -6.50
C LEU A 79 -1.62 4.82 -7.90
N ARG A 80 -0.43 5.02 -8.47
CA ARG A 80 -0.08 4.56 -9.82
C ARG A 80 0.85 3.36 -9.85
N ARG A 81 1.55 3.11 -8.74
CA ARG A 81 2.52 2.04 -8.64
C ARG A 81 2.44 1.40 -7.26
N ILE A 82 2.46 0.07 -7.23
CA ILE A 82 2.62 -0.74 -6.02
C ILE A 82 3.79 -1.66 -6.28
N GLU A 83 4.71 -1.74 -5.34
CA GLU A 83 5.83 -2.67 -5.38
C GLU A 83 5.81 -3.51 -4.11
N ILE A 84 5.85 -4.83 -4.30
CA ILE A 84 5.92 -5.82 -3.25
C ILE A 84 7.32 -6.41 -3.33
N VAL A 85 8.10 -6.22 -2.28
CA VAL A 85 9.45 -6.78 -2.15
C VAL A 85 9.46 -7.69 -0.93
N GLY A 86 9.69 -8.97 -1.17
CA GLY A 86 9.97 -9.95 -0.12
C GLY A 86 11.46 -10.18 -0.05
N GLN A 87 12.11 -9.64 0.98
CA GLN A 87 13.50 -9.89 1.31
C GLN A 87 13.55 -10.88 2.47
N LEU A 88 13.79 -12.16 2.20
CA LEU A 88 13.94 -13.17 3.24
C LEU A 88 15.41 -13.28 3.63
N SER A 89 15.73 -13.06 4.90
CA SER A 89 17.08 -13.14 5.46
C SER A 89 17.67 -14.56 5.55
N SER A 90 17.10 -15.56 4.88
CA SER A 90 17.55 -16.95 4.89
C SER A 90 18.07 -17.37 3.51
N ALA A 91 19.28 -17.94 3.49
CA ALA A 91 20.11 -18.25 2.32
C ALA A 91 19.53 -19.25 1.27
N THR A 92 18.23 -19.56 1.31
CA THR A 92 17.62 -20.67 0.54
C THR A 92 16.35 -20.29 -0.21
N THR A 93 15.90 -19.04 -0.18
CA THR A 93 14.69 -18.62 -0.90
C THR A 93 14.97 -17.30 -1.62
N SER A 94 14.79 -17.31 -2.94
CA SER A 94 15.03 -16.16 -3.82
C SER A 94 14.14 -14.97 -3.46
N ASP A 95 14.70 -13.77 -3.50
CA ASP A 95 13.96 -12.51 -3.36
C ASP A 95 12.75 -12.52 -4.32
N ARG A 96 11.55 -12.33 -3.78
CA ARG A 96 10.31 -12.24 -4.58
C ARG A 96 9.96 -10.77 -4.74
N SER A 97 9.90 -10.29 -5.97
CA SER A 97 9.45 -8.95 -6.29
C SER A 97 8.29 -9.00 -7.29
N ARG A 98 7.28 -8.17 -7.02
CA ARG A 98 6.16 -7.92 -7.94
C ARG A 98 5.89 -6.44 -7.99
N ILE A 99 5.87 -5.87 -9.19
CA ILE A 99 5.61 -4.45 -9.42
C ILE A 99 4.34 -4.35 -10.27
N PHE A 100 3.38 -3.58 -9.79
CA PHE A 100 2.17 -3.22 -10.52
C PHE A 100 2.22 -1.75 -10.88
N THR A 101 2.00 -1.42 -12.14
CA THR A 101 1.98 -0.04 -12.63
C THR A 101 0.71 0.22 -13.42
N ARG A 102 0.07 1.37 -13.17
CA ARG A 102 -1.09 1.87 -13.90
C ARG A 102 -0.68 3.10 -14.70
N ILE A 103 -0.97 3.07 -15.99
CA ILE A 103 -0.76 4.18 -16.93
C ILE A 103 -2.13 4.57 -17.48
N ASP A 104 -2.48 5.85 -17.34
CA ASP A 104 -3.71 6.40 -17.89
C ASP A 104 -3.40 7.05 -19.24
N HIS A 105 -4.06 6.59 -20.28
CA HIS A 105 -3.96 7.10 -21.65
C HIS A 105 -5.24 7.84 -22.03
N ALA A 106 -5.15 8.72 -23.05
CA ALA A 106 -6.30 9.43 -23.62
C ALA A 106 -7.20 10.07 -22.53
N ASP A 107 -6.58 10.84 -21.63
CA ASP A 107 -7.23 11.50 -20.49
C ASP A 107 -8.01 10.52 -19.57
N GLY A 108 -7.47 9.32 -19.38
CA GLY A 108 -8.06 8.29 -18.52
C GLY A 108 -9.16 7.46 -19.18
N LYS A 109 -9.39 7.60 -20.49
CA LYS A 109 -10.34 6.75 -21.24
C LYS A 109 -9.82 5.33 -21.44
N ILE A 110 -8.50 5.15 -21.45
CA ILE A 110 -7.86 3.85 -21.57
C ILE A 110 -6.88 3.71 -20.41
N ILE A 111 -6.96 2.60 -19.68
CA ILE A 111 -6.05 2.28 -18.58
C ILE A 111 -5.22 1.07 -18.97
N GLU A 112 -3.90 1.23 -18.92
CA GLU A 112 -2.95 0.14 -19.06
C GLU A 112 -2.47 -0.30 -17.67
N LEU A 113 -2.55 -1.60 -17.40
CA LEU A 113 -2.01 -2.23 -16.20
C LEU A 113 -0.86 -3.14 -16.58
N GLN A 114 0.30 -2.89 -15.99
CA GLN A 114 1.50 -3.71 -16.13
C GLN A 114 1.78 -4.44 -14.81
N GLU A 115 2.12 -5.72 -14.91
CA GLU A 115 2.64 -6.53 -13.81
C GLU A 115 4.02 -7.06 -14.20
N THR A 116 5.04 -6.69 -13.44
CA THR A 116 6.41 -7.22 -13.57
C THR A 116 6.70 -8.15 -12.40
N THR A 117 7.23 -9.34 -12.68
CA THR A 117 7.62 -10.34 -11.67
C THR A 117 9.15 -10.44 -11.55
N THR A 118 9.67 -11.12 -10.51
CA THR A 118 11.11 -11.31 -10.27
C THR A 118 11.91 -11.72 -11.52
N ASN A 119 11.32 -12.55 -12.38
CA ASN A 119 12.00 -13.08 -13.57
C ASN A 119 12.08 -12.05 -14.73
N GLY A 120 11.61 -10.81 -14.51
CA GLY A 120 11.50 -9.78 -15.53
C GLY A 120 10.31 -9.97 -16.48
N THR A 121 9.51 -11.03 -16.31
CA THR A 121 8.28 -11.22 -17.10
C THR A 121 7.33 -10.07 -16.83
N VAL A 122 6.92 -9.38 -17.89
CA VAL A 122 5.95 -8.30 -17.87
C VAL A 122 4.66 -8.78 -18.54
N THR A 123 3.55 -8.70 -17.80
CA THR A 123 2.20 -8.92 -18.32
C THR A 123 1.47 -7.59 -18.41
N THR A 124 0.88 -7.29 -19.56
CA THR A 124 0.15 -6.04 -19.80
C THR A 124 -1.31 -6.31 -20.12
N ASN A 125 -2.22 -5.53 -19.53
CA ASN A 125 -3.65 -5.57 -19.80
C ASN A 125 -4.19 -4.15 -20.05
N LEU A 126 -5.07 -3.99 -21.03
CA LEU A 126 -5.74 -2.73 -21.35
C LEU A 126 -7.21 -2.77 -20.93
N TRP A 127 -7.68 -1.66 -20.38
CA TRP A 127 -9.06 -1.47 -19.91
C TRP A 127 -9.64 -0.21 -20.52
N LEU A 128 -10.88 -0.30 -21.00
CA LEU A 128 -11.65 0.85 -21.45
C LEU A 128 -12.46 1.41 -20.27
N VAL A 129 -12.39 2.72 -20.07
CA VAL A 129 -13.21 3.41 -19.07
C VAL A 129 -14.50 3.86 -19.73
N VAL A 130 -15.61 3.27 -19.28
CA VAL A 130 -16.96 3.64 -19.72
C VAL A 130 -17.61 4.43 -18.61
N SER A 131 -17.95 5.68 -18.90
CA SER A 131 -18.71 6.53 -17.99
C SER A 131 -20.13 6.67 -18.54
N ILE A 132 -21.13 6.42 -17.70
CA ILE A 132 -22.52 6.73 -18.03
C ILE A 132 -22.71 8.22 -17.74
N LEU A 133 -23.03 8.99 -18.77
CA LEU A 133 -23.47 10.36 -18.59
C LEU A 133 -24.91 10.30 -18.07
N ASN A 134 -25.09 10.52 -16.76
CA ASN A 134 -26.42 10.77 -16.23
C ASN A 134 -26.79 12.22 -16.57
N GLU A 135 -27.57 12.39 -17.63
CA GLU A 135 -28.26 13.66 -17.90
C GLU A 135 -29.36 13.83 -16.83
N PHE A 136 -29.04 14.48 -15.72
CA PHE A 136 -30.08 15.07 -14.89
C PHE A 136 -30.64 16.26 -15.66
N GLN A 137 -31.88 16.15 -16.15
CA GLN A 137 -32.65 17.31 -16.58
C GLN A 137 -32.82 18.24 -15.38
N ASP A 138 -32.19 19.40 -15.42
CA ASP A 138 -32.60 20.57 -14.63
C ASP A 138 -34.01 20.96 -15.12
N GLU A 139 -35.05 20.39 -14.50
CA GLU A 139 -36.38 20.98 -14.58
C GLU A 139 -36.34 22.31 -13.83
N MET A 140 -36.18 23.39 -14.60
CA MET A 140 -36.63 24.72 -14.21
C MET A 140 -38.08 24.63 -13.72
N THR A 141 -38.28 24.71 -12.42
CA THR A 141 -39.54 25.21 -11.85
C THR A 141 -39.35 26.68 -11.54
N LEU A 142 -39.59 27.50 -12.56
CA LEU A 142 -40.03 28.89 -12.38
C LEU A 142 -41.44 28.84 -11.79
N PHE A 143 -41.58 29.12 -10.49
CA PHE A 143 -42.74 29.82 -9.91
C PHE A 143 -42.30 30.55 -8.63
#